data_AF-A0A7C2BK55-F1
#
_entry.id   AF-A0A7C2BK55-F1
#
_cell.length_a   1.000
_cell.length_b   1.000
_cell.length_c   1.000
_cell.angle_alpha   90.00
_cell.angle_beta   90.00
_cell.angle_gamma   90.00
#
_symmetry.space_group_name_H-M   'P 1'
#
loop_
_entity.id
_entity.type
_entity.pdbx_description
1 polymer ?
#
loop_
_entity_poly.entity_id
_entity_poly.type
_entity_poly.pdbx_seq_one_letter_code
_entity_poly.pdbx_strand_id
1 'polypeptide(L)'
;MESWSKEWERRLLLARLSDGDVICIAAEAGLVHYRGMCEEYRRNKYVYVTDDAMNKLVEELVAKVSDQELLKAFKKVEPEILWGEMPFRGKYYTYLGNGDLQLKNSWDEVREDTYEVLEKGGERLYAFIKAIVELTEEMLKTGLAL
;
A
#
# COMPACT_ATOMS: atom_id res chain seq x y z
N MET A 1 -10.40 -19.23 1.83
CA MET A 1 -9.78 -17.90 1.87
C MET A 1 -8.81 -17.85 0.70
N GLU A 2 -9.21 -17.19 -0.40
CA GLU A 2 -8.34 -17.06 -1.58
C GLU A 2 -7.00 -16.47 -1.17
N SER A 3 -5.90 -17.10 -1.56
CA SER A 3 -4.59 -16.53 -1.30
C SER A 3 -4.43 -15.31 -2.19
N TRP A 4 -4.39 -14.12 -1.59
CA TRP A 4 -4.16 -12.86 -2.30
C TRP A 4 -2.89 -12.95 -3.16
N SER A 5 -2.99 -12.54 -4.42
CA SER A 5 -1.86 -12.55 -5.36
C SER A 5 -0.87 -11.42 -5.02
N LYS A 6 0.41 -11.59 -5.40
CA LYS A 6 1.42 -10.54 -5.24
C LYS A 6 1.05 -9.26 -5.98
N GLU A 7 0.40 -9.39 -7.13
CA GLU A 7 -0.09 -8.27 -7.93
C GLU A 7 -1.18 -7.48 -7.21
N TRP A 8 -2.13 -8.18 -6.59
CA TRP A 8 -3.18 -7.55 -5.80
C TRP A 8 -2.60 -6.80 -4.58
N GLU A 9 -1.67 -7.42 -3.86
CA GLU A 9 -1.02 -6.77 -2.72
C GLU A 9 -0.22 -5.53 -3.16
N ARG A 10 0.44 -5.59 -4.32
CA ARG A 10 1.12 -4.43 -4.90
C ARG A 10 0.15 -3.29 -5.21
N ARG A 11 -1.05 -3.58 -5.74
CA ARG A 11 -2.09 -2.55 -5.96
C ARG A 11 -2.48 -1.87 -4.66
N LEU A 12 -2.69 -2.65 -3.60
CA LEU A 12 -3.00 -2.09 -2.28
C LEU A 12 -1.89 -1.21 -1.70
N LEU A 13 -0.63 -1.62 -1.87
CA LEU A 13 0.51 -0.81 -1.44
C LEU A 13 0.52 0.54 -2.17
N LEU A 14 0.33 0.53 -3.50
CA LEU A 14 0.34 1.75 -4.31
C LEU A 14 -0.85 2.67 -4.01
N ALA A 15 -2.03 2.10 -3.71
CA ALA A 15 -3.23 2.86 -3.37
C ALA A 15 -3.12 3.66 -2.04
N ARG A 16 -2.09 3.39 -1.23
CA ARG A 16 -1.78 4.13 0.00
C ARG A 16 -0.88 5.34 -0.19
N LEU A 17 -0.33 5.50 -1.38
CA LEU A 17 0.60 6.59 -1.67
C LEU A 17 -0.15 7.76 -2.30
N SER A 18 0.44 8.95 -2.21
CA SER A 18 -0.10 10.08 -2.96
C SER A 18 0.00 9.84 -4.47
N ASP A 19 -0.93 10.41 -5.24
CA ASP A 19 -0.88 10.35 -6.71
C ASP A 19 0.49 10.77 -7.27
N GLY A 20 1.06 11.83 -6.70
CA GLY A 20 2.38 12.33 -7.10
C GLY A 20 3.51 11.34 -6.84
N ASP A 21 3.47 10.63 -5.72
CA ASP A 21 4.43 9.58 -5.39
C ASP A 21 4.30 8.40 -6.35
N VAL A 22 3.07 7.95 -6.63
CA VAL A 22 2.81 6.85 -7.57
C VAL A 22 3.34 7.19 -8.97
N ILE A 23 3.11 8.42 -9.43
CA ILE A 23 3.63 8.93 -10.71
C ILE A 23 5.16 8.95 -10.73
N CYS A 24 5.78 9.44 -9.66
CA CYS A 24 7.24 9.49 -9.57
C CYS A 24 7.86 8.10 -9.45
N ILE A 25 7.21 7.16 -8.76
CA ILE A 25 7.63 5.76 -8.70
C ILE A 25 7.60 5.15 -10.11
N ALA A 26 6.53 5.37 -10.88
CA ALA A 26 6.45 4.90 -12.26
C ALA A 26 7.60 5.45 -13.12
N ALA A 27 7.86 6.75 -13.03
CA ALA A 27 8.96 7.39 -13.76
C ALA A 27 10.34 6.82 -13.39
N GLU A 28 10.61 6.62 -12.09
CA GLU A 28 11.89 6.08 -11.59
C GLU A 28 12.04 4.57 -11.83
N ALA A 29 10.94 3.84 -11.91
CA ALA A 29 10.89 2.41 -12.20
C ALA A 29 11.06 2.07 -13.68
N GLY A 30 11.20 3.07 -14.56
CA GLY A 30 11.49 2.88 -15.98
C GLY A 30 10.32 3.14 -16.93
N LEU A 31 9.14 3.53 -16.42
CA LEU A 31 8.01 3.97 -17.25
C LEU A 31 8.22 5.44 -17.65
N VAL A 32 9.13 5.64 -18.60
CA VAL A 32 9.69 6.96 -18.95
C VAL A 32 8.67 8.00 -19.39
N HIS A 33 7.49 7.60 -19.87
CA HIS A 33 6.43 8.51 -20.28
C HIS A 33 5.79 9.27 -19.10
N TYR A 34 5.99 8.82 -17.86
CA TYR A 34 5.56 9.56 -16.67
C TYR A 34 6.58 10.57 -16.14
N ARG A 35 7.79 10.65 -16.72
CA ARG A 35 8.83 11.58 -16.23
C ARG A 35 8.39 13.03 -16.21
N GLY A 36 7.75 13.50 -17.28
CA GLY A 36 7.26 14.87 -17.35
C GLY A 36 6.26 15.21 -16.24
N MET A 37 5.34 14.28 -15.94
CA MET A 37 4.38 14.45 -14.86
C MET A 37 5.05 14.43 -13.48
N CYS A 38 6.04 13.56 -13.27
CA CYS A 38 6.82 13.56 -12.02
C CYS A 38 7.61 14.86 -11.84
N GLU A 39 8.23 15.39 -12.90
CA GLU A 39 8.94 16.67 -12.86
C GLU A 39 7.98 17.84 -12.54
N GLU A 40 6.80 17.85 -13.14
CA GLU A 40 5.75 18.81 -12.84
C GLU A 40 5.30 18.72 -11.37
N TYR A 41 5.02 17.52 -10.88
CA TYR A 41 4.66 17.29 -9.48
C TYR A 41 5.77 17.74 -8.53
N ARG A 42 7.04 17.40 -8.81
CA ARG A 42 8.18 17.82 -7.97
C ARG A 42 8.30 19.35 -7.91
N ARG A 43 8.02 20.04 -9.01
CA ARG A 43 8.11 21.51 -9.12
C ARG A 43 6.93 22.22 -8.44
N ASN A 44 5.71 21.75 -8.67
CA ASN A 44 4.49 22.44 -8.26
C ASN A 44 3.85 21.87 -6.99
N LYS A 45 4.33 20.70 -6.53
CA LYS A 45 3.74 19.89 -5.45
C LYS A 45 2.27 19.53 -5.70
N TYR A 46 1.86 19.56 -6.96
CA TYR A 46 0.51 19.25 -7.41
C TYR A 46 0.57 18.79 -8.86
N VAL A 47 -0.22 17.75 -9.17
CA VAL A 47 -0.50 17.29 -10.53
C VAL A 47 -1.93 16.77 -10.54
N TYR A 48 -2.72 17.15 -11.55
CA TYR A 48 -4.07 16.64 -11.70
C TYR A 48 -4.04 15.37 -12.54
N VAL A 49 -4.55 14.27 -11.99
CA VAL A 49 -4.73 13.01 -12.71
C VAL A 49 -6.14 12.50 -12.45
N THR A 50 -6.81 12.00 -13.48
CA THR A 50 -8.13 11.40 -13.33
C THR A 50 -8.01 9.99 -12.77
N ASP A 51 -9.04 9.51 -12.06
CA ASP A 51 -9.09 8.15 -11.50
C ASP A 51 -8.79 7.08 -12.57
N ASP A 52 -9.34 7.21 -13.77
CA ASP A 52 -9.06 6.31 -14.90
C ASP A 52 -7.60 6.30 -15.33
N ALA A 53 -6.94 7.46 -15.33
CA ALA A 53 -5.54 7.57 -15.68
C ALA A 53 -4.64 7.00 -14.57
N MET A 54 -5.02 7.22 -13.31
CA MET A 54 -4.33 6.65 -12.16
C MET A 54 -4.46 5.12 -12.13
N ASN A 55 -5.65 4.59 -12.38
CA ASN A 55 -5.90 3.15 -12.47
C ASN A 55 -5.03 2.50 -13.55
N LYS A 56 -4.97 3.10 -14.75
CA LYS A 56 -4.09 2.62 -15.83
C LYS A 56 -2.61 2.65 -15.45
N LEU A 57 -2.16 3.71 -14.77
CA LEU A 57 -0.79 3.80 -14.29
C LEU A 57 -0.47 2.66 -13.31
N VAL A 58 -1.34 2.44 -12.32
CA VAL A 58 -1.19 1.34 -11.35
C VAL A 58 -1.17 -0.02 -12.05
N GLU A 59 -2.02 -0.23 -13.05
CA GLU A 59 -1.99 -1.45 -13.87
C GLU A 59 -0.67 -1.64 -14.61
N GLU A 60 -0.11 -0.57 -15.19
CA GLU A 60 1.19 -0.63 -15.83
C GLU A 60 2.33 -0.94 -14.84
N LEU A 61 2.32 -0.32 -13.66
CA LEU A 61 3.27 -0.62 -12.58
C LEU A 61 3.19 -2.09 -12.14
N VAL A 62 1.98 -2.63 -12.02
CA VAL A 62 1.78 -4.03 -11.61
C VAL A 62 2.26 -4.99 -12.69
N ALA A 63 1.93 -4.71 -13.95
CA ALA A 63 2.20 -5.63 -15.05
C ALA A 63 3.65 -5.57 -15.57
N LYS A 64 4.28 -4.39 -15.57
CA LYS A 64 5.54 -4.16 -16.31
C LYS A 64 6.76 -3.99 -15.40
N VAL A 65 6.57 -3.59 -14.15
CA VAL A 65 7.69 -3.29 -13.24
C VAL A 65 8.03 -4.50 -12.38
N SER A 66 9.31 -4.87 -12.35
CA SER A 66 9.81 -5.93 -11.47
C SER A 66 9.89 -5.47 -10.02
N ASP A 67 9.90 -6.41 -9.07
CA ASP A 67 10.05 -6.08 -7.65
C ASP A 67 11.33 -5.27 -7.37
N GLN A 68 12.42 -5.57 -8.10
CA GLN A 68 13.71 -4.88 -7.93
C GLN A 68 13.72 -3.45 -8.46
N GLU A 69 13.01 -3.19 -9.56
CA GLU A 69 12.81 -1.83 -10.07
C GLU A 69 11.92 -1.03 -9.12
N LEU A 70 10.87 -1.65 -8.58
CA LEU A 70 9.98 -1.05 -7.61
C LEU A 70 10.74 -0.65 -6.32
N LEU A 71 11.56 -1.55 -5.78
CA LEU A 71 12.44 -1.25 -4.63
C LEU A 71 13.33 -0.03 -4.88
N LYS A 72 14.00 0.00 -6.04
CA LYS A 72 14.88 1.12 -6.41
C LYS A 72 14.11 2.43 -6.57
N ALA A 73 12.91 2.37 -7.12
CA ALA A 73 12.05 3.53 -7.28
C ALA A 73 11.59 4.08 -5.92
N PHE A 74 11.12 3.22 -5.01
CA PHE A 74 10.75 3.62 -3.64
C PHE A 74 11.91 4.29 -2.91
N LYS A 75 13.11 3.73 -3.00
CA LYS A 75 14.30 4.31 -2.37
C LYS A 75 14.69 5.69 -2.91
N LYS A 76 14.38 5.97 -4.18
CA LYS A 76 14.68 7.25 -4.81
C LYS A 76 13.61 8.30 -4.58
N VAL A 77 12.35 7.89 -4.59
CA VAL A 77 11.20 8.77 -4.43
C VAL A 77 10.99 9.10 -2.96
N GLU A 78 11.29 8.14 -2.07
CA GLU A 78 11.05 8.23 -0.63
C GLU A 78 9.61 8.65 -0.31
N PRO A 79 8.60 7.92 -0.82
CA PRO A 79 7.21 8.34 -0.72
C PRO A 79 6.76 8.44 0.74
N GLU A 80 6.11 9.52 1.13
CA GLU A 80 5.65 9.63 2.53
C GLU A 80 4.44 8.72 2.76
N ILE A 81 4.36 8.13 3.96
CA ILE A 81 3.11 7.54 4.41
C ILE A 81 2.19 8.70 4.75
N LEU A 82 1.01 8.74 4.12
CA LEU A 82 0.04 9.82 4.35
C LEU A 82 -0.32 9.92 5.83
N TRP A 83 -0.54 11.15 6.32
CA TRP A 83 -0.81 11.42 7.73
C TRP A 83 -1.99 10.58 8.25
N GLY A 84 -1.74 9.77 9.28
CA GLY A 84 -2.73 8.88 9.89
C GLY A 84 -2.77 7.47 9.29
N GLU A 85 -2.01 7.19 8.24
CA GLU A 85 -1.87 5.83 7.72
C GLU A 85 -0.84 5.02 8.53
N MET A 86 -1.18 3.76 8.75
CA MET A 86 -0.26 2.79 9.36
C MET A 86 0.75 2.27 8.33
N PRO A 87 1.94 1.84 8.78
CA PRO A 87 2.86 1.06 7.95
C PRO A 87 2.16 -0.07 7.20
N PHE A 88 2.52 -0.27 5.93
CA PHE A 88 1.99 -1.37 5.14
C PHE A 88 2.73 -2.66 5.48
N ARG A 89 2.01 -3.68 5.98
CA ARG A 89 2.57 -4.99 6.31
C ARG A 89 1.79 -6.07 5.58
N GLY A 90 2.37 -6.55 4.48
CA GLY A 90 1.80 -7.59 3.63
C GLY A 90 2.57 -8.91 3.68
N LYS A 91 2.19 -9.83 2.80
CA LYS A 91 2.83 -11.14 2.62
C LYS A 91 4.07 -11.05 1.73
N TYR A 92 4.07 -10.15 0.76
CA TYR A 92 5.15 -9.98 -0.21
C TYR A 92 5.90 -8.67 -0.01
N TYR A 93 5.21 -7.63 0.47
CA TYR A 93 5.76 -6.30 0.66
C TYR A 93 5.56 -5.80 2.08
N THR A 94 6.57 -5.11 2.60
CA THR A 94 6.49 -4.34 3.84
C THR A 94 7.02 -2.95 3.58
N TYR A 95 6.25 -1.93 3.94
CA TYR A 95 6.63 -0.54 3.80
C TYR A 95 6.41 0.21 5.10
N LEU A 96 7.51 0.65 5.72
CA LEU A 96 7.51 1.35 7.00
C LEU A 96 7.65 2.87 6.86
N GLY A 97 7.70 3.38 5.61
CA GLY A 97 7.90 4.79 5.30
C GLY A 97 9.32 5.10 4.83
N ASN A 98 9.55 6.37 4.44
CA ASN A 98 10.87 6.91 4.08
C ASN A 98 11.60 6.14 2.97
N GLY A 99 10.87 5.59 2.00
CA GLY A 99 11.44 4.85 0.87
C GLY A 99 11.94 3.43 1.19
N ASP A 100 11.83 2.96 2.43
CA ASP A 100 12.26 1.61 2.81
C ASP A 100 11.16 0.56 2.53
N LEU A 101 10.99 0.25 1.24
CA LEU A 101 10.22 -0.90 0.81
C LEU A 101 11.04 -2.17 0.97
N GLN A 102 10.46 -3.22 1.54
CA GLN A 102 11.11 -4.50 1.79
C GLN A 102 10.29 -5.63 1.13
N LEU A 103 10.97 -6.54 0.42
CA LEU A 103 10.36 -7.74 -0.15
C LEU A 103 10.34 -8.86 0.90
N LYS A 104 9.50 -8.70 1.92
CA LYS A 104 9.38 -9.66 3.02
C LYS A 104 7.93 -9.88 3.41
N ASN A 105 7.68 -11.06 3.97
CA ASN A 105 6.45 -11.37 4.67
C ASN A 105 6.51 -10.81 6.09
N SER A 106 5.56 -9.94 6.44
CA SER A 106 5.44 -9.38 7.80
C SER A 106 4.27 -9.96 8.60
N TRP A 107 3.57 -10.98 8.09
CA TRP A 107 2.42 -11.55 8.80
C TRP A 107 2.78 -12.23 10.11
N ASP A 108 3.99 -12.76 10.25
CA ASP A 108 4.43 -13.34 11.51
C ASP A 108 4.64 -12.24 12.56
N GLU A 109 5.32 -11.14 12.20
CA GLU A 109 5.46 -9.95 13.05
C GLU A 109 4.10 -9.37 13.46
N VAL A 110 3.19 -9.18 12.50
CA VAL A 110 1.82 -8.68 12.79
C VAL A 110 1.08 -9.60 13.75
N ARG A 111 1.24 -10.92 13.60
CA ARG A 111 0.59 -11.90 14.45
C ARG A 111 1.13 -11.84 15.87
N GLU A 112 2.46 -11.77 16.02
CA GLU A 112 3.12 -11.64 17.32
C GLU A 112 2.69 -10.35 18.03
N ASP A 113 2.76 -9.20 17.36
CA ASP A 113 2.32 -7.90 17.89
C ASP A 113 0.85 -7.95 18.33
N THR A 114 -0.01 -8.60 17.53
CA THR A 114 -1.44 -8.75 17.85
C THR A 114 -1.64 -9.61 19.10
N TYR A 115 -0.91 -10.74 19.21
CA TYR A 115 -1.00 -11.59 20.40
C TYR A 115 -0.55 -10.86 21.65
N GLU A 116 0.55 -10.11 21.60
CA GLU A 116 1.04 -9.33 22.74
C GLU A 116 -0.01 -8.30 23.21
N VAL A 117 -0.65 -7.61 22.26
CA VAL A 117 -1.72 -6.65 22.56
C VAL A 117 -2.93 -7.35 23.19
N LEU A 118 -3.33 -8.51 22.66
CA LEU A 118 -4.44 -9.29 23.20
C LEU A 118 -4.16 -9.82 24.61
N GLU A 119 -2.94 -10.30 24.88
CA GLU A 119 -2.53 -10.74 26.22
C GLU A 119 -2.62 -9.60 27.24
N LYS A 120 -2.17 -8.39 26.87
CA LYS A 120 -2.27 -7.21 27.73
C LYS A 120 -3.71 -6.74 27.94
N GLY A 121 -4.55 -6.83 26.91
CA GLY A 121 -5.93 -6.36 26.93
C GLY A 121 -6.95 -7.37 27.50
N GLY A 122 -6.58 -8.64 27.60
CA GLY A 122 -7.43 -9.72 28.08
C GLY A 122 -8.70 -9.94 27.26
N GLU A 123 -9.66 -10.65 27.84
CA GLU A 123 -10.88 -11.10 27.17
C GLU A 123 -11.73 -9.96 26.58
N ARG A 124 -11.72 -8.79 27.23
CA ARG A 124 -12.51 -7.63 26.79
C ARG A 124 -12.00 -7.06 25.47
N LEU A 125 -10.69 -6.93 25.31
CA LEU A 125 -10.09 -6.45 24.06
C LEU A 125 -10.30 -7.47 22.94
N TYR A 126 -10.13 -8.76 23.24
CA TYR A 126 -10.44 -9.83 22.30
C TYR A 126 -11.89 -9.77 21.80
N ALA A 127 -12.86 -9.66 22.71
CA ALA A 127 -14.27 -9.56 22.36
C ALA A 127 -14.56 -8.32 21.49
N PHE A 128 -13.91 -7.19 21.77
CA PHE A 128 -14.05 -5.98 20.98
C PHE A 128 -13.50 -6.13 19.55
N ILE A 129 -12.28 -6.66 19.39
CA ILE A 129 -11.70 -6.89 18.06
C ILE A 129 -12.52 -7.92 17.27
N LYS A 130 -12.96 -9.00 17.94
CA LYS A 130 -13.84 -10.00 17.32
C LYS A 130 -15.13 -9.37 16.79
N ALA A 131 -15.77 -8.50 17.56
CA ALA A 131 -16.98 -7.80 17.11
C ALA A 131 -16.72 -6.91 15.89
N ILE A 132 -15.58 -6.20 15.84
CA ILE A 132 -15.20 -5.41 14.65
C ILE A 132 -15.06 -6.31 13.42
N VAL A 133 -14.38 -7.45 13.54
CA VAL A 133 -14.21 -8.41 12.42
C VAL A 133 -15.56 -8.93 11.95
N GLU A 134 -16.42 -9.38 12.86
CA GLU A 134 -17.76 -9.89 12.53
C GLU A 134 -18.62 -8.85 11.82
N LEU A 135 -18.65 -7.61 12.32
CA LEU A 135 -19.38 -6.50 11.70
C LEU A 135 -18.84 -6.17 10.31
N THR A 136 -17.51 -6.18 10.14
CA THR A 136 -16.88 -5.89 8.84
C THR A 136 -17.21 -6.97 7.81
N GLU A 137 -17.18 -8.25 8.22
CA GLU A 137 -17.59 -9.35 7.35
C GLU A 137 -19.06 -9.26 6.94
N GLU A 138 -19.94 -8.82 7.84
CA GLU A 138 -21.35 -8.60 7.55
C GLU A 138 -21.51 -7.46 6.51
N MET A 139 -20.86 -6.32 6.73
CA MET A 139 -20.88 -5.19 5.80
C MET A 139 -20.41 -5.56 4.39
N LEU A 140 -19.34 -6.35 4.28
CA LEU A 140 -18.82 -6.86 3.01
C LEU A 140 -19.82 -7.78 2.31
N LYS A 141 -20.50 -8.66 3.06
CA LYS A 141 -21.54 -9.56 2.50
C LYS A 141 -22.76 -8.79 2.01
N THR A 142 -23.11 -7.68 2.66
CA THR A 142 -24.28 -6.86 2.30
C THR A 142 -23.99 -5.78 1.26
N GLY A 143 -22.73 -5.63 0.81
CA GLY A 143 -22.34 -4.57 -0.13
C GLY A 143 -22.37 -3.16 0.46
N LEU A 144 -22.23 -3.05 1.79
CA LEU A 144 -22.23 -1.80 2.55
C LEU A 144 -20.82 -1.30 2.91
N ALA A 145 -19.78 -2.03 2.52
CA ALA A 145 -18.40 -1.57 2.69
C ALA A 145 -18.07 -0.54 1.59
N LEU A 146 -17.65 0.65 2.03
CA LEU A 146 -17.18 1.77 1.19
C LEU A 146 -15.98 1.38 0.32
#